data_AF-A0A1C3NTD7-F1
#
_entry.id   AF-A0A1C3NTD7-F1
#
_cell.length_a   1.000
_cell.length_b   1.000
_cell.length_c   1.000
_cell.angle_alpha   90.00
_cell.angle_beta   90.00
_cell.angle_gamma   90.00
#
_symmetry.space_group_name_H-M   'P 1'
#
loop_
_entity.id
_entity.type
_entity.pdbx_description
1 polymer ?
#
loop_
_entity_poly.entity_id
_entity_poly.type
_entity_poly.pdbx_seq_one_letter_code
_entity_poly.pdbx_strand_id
1 'polypeptide(L)'
;MLVRTDEGWHLWASCHFLDDPDATDRMETRHATSPDGLTWTWRGTALAPRPGAWDRRGVRISSVLCDDRQPIAYYDGRASAEENWEERTGIAVGLTLNDRFHAVGDEPAAVSPHGAGGVRYLSVVELTDGGTRLFYEATRSDGAHELYTELHPPTSDTAVDFRPPAARQKL
;
A
#
# COMPACT_ATOMS: atom_id res chain seq x y z
N MET A 1 -3.68 -5.69 -5.23
CA MET A 1 -4.89 -5.58 -4.40
C MET A 1 -6.13 -5.89 -5.23
N LEU A 2 -7.07 -6.68 -4.70
CA LEU A 2 -8.36 -7.00 -5.34
C LEU A 2 -9.49 -6.61 -4.37
N VAL A 3 -10.49 -5.87 -4.85
CA VAL A 3 -11.68 -5.50 -4.07
C VAL A 3 -12.93 -5.86 -4.86
N ARG A 4 -13.96 -6.34 -4.16
CA ARG A 4 -15.30 -6.50 -4.70
C ARG A 4 -16.21 -5.41 -4.13
N THR A 5 -16.98 -4.79 -5.01
CA THR A 5 -18.03 -3.80 -4.71
C THR A 5 -19.35 -4.29 -5.31
N ASP A 6 -20.42 -3.53 -5.11
CA ASP A 6 -21.71 -3.79 -5.76
C ASP A 6 -21.65 -3.56 -7.28
N GLU A 7 -20.72 -2.73 -7.77
CA GLU A 7 -20.52 -2.44 -9.19
C GLU A 7 -19.62 -3.47 -9.91
N GLY A 8 -19.02 -4.39 -9.14
CA GLY A 8 -18.11 -5.42 -9.64
C GLY A 8 -16.75 -5.40 -8.93
N TRP A 9 -15.73 -5.86 -9.64
CA TRP A 9 -14.38 -6.05 -9.11
C TRP A 9 -13.43 -4.93 -9.55
N HIS A 10 -12.56 -4.53 -8.62
CA HIS A 10 -11.43 -3.65 -8.85
C HIS A 10 -10.13 -4.43 -8.59
N LEU A 11 -9.16 -4.28 -9.48
CA LEU A 11 -7.80 -4.81 -9.36
C LEU A 11 -6.81 -3.65 -9.46
N TRP A 12 -5.96 -3.51 -8.45
CA TRP A 12 -4.76 -2.69 -8.50
C TRP A 12 -3.54 -3.60 -8.55
N ALA A 13 -2.92 -3.69 -9.72
CA ALA A 13 -1.81 -4.58 -9.99
C ALA A 13 -0.49 -3.81 -10.04
N SER A 14 0.55 -4.36 -9.43
CA SER A 14 1.92 -3.91 -9.64
C SER A 14 2.34 -4.30 -11.06
N CYS A 15 2.73 -3.33 -11.87
CA CYS A 15 3.20 -3.55 -13.23
C CYS A 15 4.63 -3.00 -13.37
N HIS A 16 5.53 -3.84 -13.87
CA HIS A 16 6.92 -3.50 -14.04
C HIS A 16 7.16 -2.79 -15.39
N PHE A 17 8.02 -1.78 -15.38
CA PHE A 17 8.54 -1.19 -16.61
C PHE A 17 9.65 -2.09 -17.15
N LEU A 18 9.50 -2.55 -18.39
CA LEU A 18 10.42 -3.51 -19.04
C LEU A 18 11.21 -2.90 -20.20
N ASP A 19 11.22 -1.57 -20.30
CA ASP A 19 11.98 -0.79 -21.27
C ASP A 19 13.50 -0.82 -21.01
N ASP A 20 13.92 -1.11 -19.78
CA ASP A 20 15.32 -1.26 -19.38
C ASP A 20 15.54 -2.62 -18.71
N PRO A 21 16.33 -3.53 -19.31
CA PRO A 21 16.59 -4.86 -18.75
C PRO A 21 17.35 -4.83 -17.42
N ASP A 22 18.10 -3.76 -17.14
CA ASP A 22 18.88 -3.60 -15.90
C ASP A 22 18.07 -2.92 -14.78
N ALA A 23 16.85 -2.46 -15.08
CA ALA A 23 15.97 -1.76 -14.14
C ALA A 23 14.53 -2.32 -14.15
N THR A 24 14.42 -3.65 -14.29
CA THR A 24 13.15 -4.39 -14.33
C THR A 24 12.39 -4.39 -13.01
N ASP A 25 13.00 -3.98 -11.91
CA ASP A 25 12.34 -3.86 -10.62
C ASP A 25 11.52 -2.55 -10.51
N ARG A 26 11.70 -1.56 -11.40
CA ARG A 26 10.85 -0.36 -11.42
C ARG A 26 9.39 -0.75 -11.66
N MET A 27 8.47 -0.15 -10.90
CA MET A 27 7.06 -0.53 -10.95
C MET A 27 6.12 0.66 -10.74
N GLU A 28 4.96 0.62 -11.39
CA GLU A 28 3.80 1.44 -11.06
C GLU A 28 2.63 0.55 -10.67
N THR A 29 1.58 1.13 -10.10
CA THR A 29 0.32 0.41 -9.92
C THR A 29 -0.64 0.76 -11.05
N ARG A 30 -1.18 -0.25 -11.74
CA ARG A 30 -2.23 -0.11 -12.75
C ARG A 30 -3.58 -0.62 -12.24
N HIS A 31 -4.66 0.01 -12.68
CA HIS A 31 -6.03 -0.33 -12.30
C HIS A 31 -6.73 -1.08 -13.44
N ALA A 32 -7.50 -2.10 -13.08
CA ALA A 32 -8.44 -2.78 -13.96
C ALA A 32 -9.77 -3.03 -13.24
N THR A 33 -10.86 -3.08 -13.98
CA THR A 33 -12.19 -3.45 -13.46
C THR A 33 -12.74 -4.68 -14.17
N SER A 34 -13.61 -5.41 -13.49
CA SER A 34 -14.24 -6.61 -14.04
C SER A 34 -15.66 -6.80 -13.48
N PRO A 35 -16.66 -7.12 -14.33
CA PRO A 35 -18.00 -7.44 -13.84
C PRO A 35 -18.09 -8.82 -13.19
N ASP A 36 -17.20 -9.75 -13.53
CA ASP A 36 -17.27 -11.18 -13.17
C ASP A 36 -16.05 -11.71 -12.41
N GLY A 37 -14.98 -10.90 -12.31
CA GLY A 37 -13.70 -11.28 -11.71
C GLY A 37 -12.80 -12.11 -12.64
N LEU A 38 -13.25 -12.39 -13.87
CA LEU A 38 -12.56 -13.23 -14.85
C LEU A 38 -12.11 -12.41 -16.07
N THR A 39 -12.97 -11.54 -16.56
CA THR A 39 -12.73 -10.69 -17.74
C THR A 39 -12.43 -9.27 -17.31
N TRP A 40 -11.22 -8.79 -17.61
CA TRP A 40 -10.70 -7.53 -17.05
C TRP A 40 -10.52 -6.43 -18.10
N THR A 41 -10.93 -5.22 -17.75
CA THR A 41 -10.69 -4.00 -18.54
C THR A 41 -9.68 -3.12 -17.84
N TRP A 42 -8.50 -2.93 -18.43
CA TRP A 42 -7.48 -2.02 -17.91
C TRP A 42 -7.92 -0.56 -18.04
N ARG A 43 -7.81 0.19 -16.94
CA ARG A 43 -8.21 1.60 -16.83
C ARG A 43 -7.02 2.56 -16.89
N GLY A 44 -5.80 2.05 -16.72
CA GLY A 44 -4.57 2.85 -16.79
C GLY A 44 -3.77 2.81 -15.49
N THR A 45 -2.89 3.78 -15.29
CA THR A 45 -2.08 3.90 -14.07
C THR A 45 -2.94 4.40 -12.91
N ALA A 46 -3.02 3.62 -11.83
CA ALA A 46 -3.70 3.97 -10.59
C ALA A 46 -2.83 4.82 -9.68
N LEU A 47 -1.53 4.49 -9.54
CA LEU A 47 -0.56 5.22 -8.74
C LEU A 47 0.79 5.16 -9.45
N ALA A 48 1.40 6.31 -9.67
CA ALA A 48 2.69 6.44 -10.35
C ALA A 48 3.81 6.79 -9.36
N PRO A 49 5.05 6.32 -9.59
CA PRO A 49 6.22 6.80 -8.86
C PRO A 49 6.36 8.32 -8.99
N ARG A 50 6.82 9.00 -7.94
CA ARG A 50 6.98 10.46 -7.94
C ARG A 50 8.44 10.85 -8.12
N PRO A 51 8.84 11.48 -9.24
CA PRO A 51 10.21 11.91 -9.45
C PRO A 51 10.74 12.77 -8.31
N GLY A 52 11.94 12.47 -7.81
CA GLY A 52 12.58 13.19 -6.70
C GLY A 52 12.10 12.81 -5.30
N ALA A 53 10.98 12.10 -5.15
CA ALA A 53 10.46 11.66 -3.86
C ALA A 53 11.06 10.32 -3.39
N TRP A 54 10.71 9.92 -2.15
CA TRP A 54 11.13 8.65 -1.55
C TRP A 54 10.55 7.41 -2.23
N ASP A 55 9.53 7.57 -3.07
CA ASP A 55 8.86 6.49 -3.80
C ASP A 55 9.07 6.59 -5.32
N ARG A 56 10.11 7.32 -5.76
CA ARG A 56 10.39 7.58 -7.18
C ARG A 56 10.71 6.36 -8.04
N ARG A 57 11.17 5.25 -7.44
CA ARG A 57 11.57 4.06 -8.21
C ARG A 57 10.41 3.10 -8.43
N GLY A 58 9.54 2.97 -7.45
CA GLY A 58 8.46 2.00 -7.53
C GLY A 58 7.38 2.25 -6.50
N VAL A 59 6.14 2.04 -6.92
CA VAL A 59 4.94 2.09 -6.06
C VAL A 59 4.03 0.89 -6.31
N ARG A 60 3.63 0.23 -5.23
CA ARG A 60 2.72 -0.93 -5.25
C ARG A 60 1.61 -0.75 -4.22
N ILE A 61 0.37 -0.57 -4.68
CA ILE A 61 -0.79 -0.58 -3.77
C ILE A 61 -0.96 -1.98 -3.17
N SER A 62 -0.86 -2.07 -1.84
CA SER A 62 -0.98 -3.31 -1.07
C SER A 62 -2.38 -3.48 -0.47
N SER A 63 -3.06 -2.38 -0.12
CA SER A 63 -4.42 -2.38 0.45
C SER A 63 -5.21 -1.15 0.02
N VAL A 64 -6.52 -1.29 -0.15
CA VAL A 64 -7.45 -0.20 -0.46
C VAL A 64 -8.66 -0.31 0.45
N LEU A 65 -8.95 0.77 1.17
CA LEU A 65 -10.18 0.97 1.93
C LEU A 65 -11.18 1.73 1.06
N CYS A 66 -12.41 1.23 1.03
CA CYS A 66 -13.43 1.63 0.07
C CYS A 66 -14.59 2.41 0.70
N ASP A 67 -14.33 3.14 1.79
CA ASP A 67 -15.33 3.95 2.49
C ASP A 67 -16.02 4.92 1.51
N ASP A 68 -17.33 5.11 1.73
CA ASP A 68 -18.25 5.91 0.91
C ASP A 68 -17.85 7.39 0.82
N ARG A 69 -16.95 7.85 1.70
CA ARG A 69 -16.46 9.23 1.74
C ARG A 69 -15.32 9.48 0.76
N GLN A 70 -14.28 8.64 0.82
CA GLN A 70 -13.08 8.76 -0.01
C GLN A 70 -12.25 7.48 0.06
N PRO A 71 -11.85 6.89 -1.07
CA PRO A 71 -10.99 5.71 -1.04
C PRO A 71 -9.57 6.06 -0.61
N ILE A 72 -9.02 5.22 0.28
CA ILE A 72 -7.66 5.33 0.78
C ILE A 72 -6.89 4.09 0.33
N ALA A 73 -5.70 4.28 -0.23
CA ALA A 73 -4.78 3.21 -0.57
C ALA A 73 -3.53 3.27 0.30
N TYR A 74 -3.13 2.12 0.85
CA TYR A 74 -1.79 1.92 1.39
C TYR A 74 -0.92 1.32 0.30
N TYR A 75 0.32 1.81 0.20
CA TYR A 75 1.23 1.38 -0.85
C TYR A 75 2.65 1.23 -0.35
N ASP A 76 3.38 0.29 -0.95
CA ASP A 76 4.82 0.13 -0.76
C ASP A 76 5.56 1.05 -1.73
N GLY A 77 6.54 1.80 -1.24
CA GLY A 77 7.36 2.71 -2.04
C GLY A 77 8.86 2.59 -1.76
N ARG A 78 9.68 2.92 -2.76
CA ARG A 78 11.15 3.05 -2.60
C ARG A 78 11.77 4.03 -3.61
N ALA A 79 12.94 4.54 -3.26
CA ALA A 79 13.67 5.57 -3.99
C ALA A 79 14.75 4.98 -4.90
N SER A 80 15.26 3.78 -4.60
CA SER A 80 16.37 3.17 -5.32
C SER A 80 16.31 1.64 -5.40
N ALA A 81 17.21 1.05 -6.20
CA ALA A 81 17.27 -0.40 -6.41
C ALA A 81 17.81 -1.12 -5.17
N GLU A 82 18.69 -0.45 -4.45
CA GLU A 82 19.36 -0.92 -3.23
C GLU A 82 18.36 -1.07 -2.08
N GLU A 83 17.24 -0.34 -2.12
CA GLU A 83 16.13 -0.46 -1.19
C GLU A 83 15.14 -1.56 -1.59
N ASN A 84 15.48 -2.41 -2.58
CA ASN A 84 14.68 -3.59 -2.87
C ASN A 84 14.61 -4.48 -1.63
N TRP A 85 13.41 -4.94 -1.31
CA TRP A 85 13.03 -5.60 -0.07
C TRP A 85 12.86 -4.73 1.17
N GLU A 86 13.25 -3.46 1.11
CA GLU A 86 13.15 -2.48 2.21
C GLU A 86 12.14 -1.38 1.86
N GLU A 87 11.09 -1.73 1.13
CA GLU A 87 10.03 -0.78 0.81
C GLU A 87 9.33 -0.28 2.08
N ARG A 88 8.93 0.99 2.06
CA ARG A 88 8.24 1.67 3.17
C ARG A 88 6.79 1.91 2.81
N THR A 89 5.92 2.00 3.80
CA THR A 89 4.49 2.16 3.58
C THR A 89 4.15 3.64 3.45
N GLY A 90 3.50 4.02 2.36
CA GLY A 90 2.86 5.31 2.14
C GLY A 90 1.34 5.21 2.14
N ILE A 91 0.68 6.37 2.16
CA ILE A 91 -0.77 6.53 2.04
C ILE A 91 -1.07 7.34 0.80
N ALA A 92 -2.08 6.95 0.02
CA ALA A 92 -2.57 7.68 -1.12
C ALA A 92 -4.11 7.76 -1.09
N VAL A 93 -4.68 8.81 -1.67
CA VAL A 93 -6.14 9.03 -1.71
C VAL A 93 -6.63 9.19 -3.15
N GLY A 94 -7.79 8.63 -3.45
CA GLY A 94 -8.52 8.85 -4.71
C GLY A 94 -9.75 9.74 -4.48
N LEU A 95 -10.46 10.12 -5.55
CA LEU A 95 -11.81 10.70 -5.40
C LEU A 95 -12.86 9.58 -5.39
N THR A 96 -12.71 8.62 -6.29
CA THR A 96 -13.48 7.37 -6.37
C THR A 96 -12.55 6.19 -6.62
N LEU A 97 -13.05 4.95 -6.48
CA LEU A 97 -12.27 3.74 -6.77
C LEU A 97 -11.88 3.58 -8.24
N ASN A 98 -12.45 4.39 -9.14
CA ASN A 98 -12.14 4.42 -10.56
C ASN A 98 -11.06 5.46 -10.92
N ASP A 99 -10.70 6.32 -9.98
CA ASP A 99 -9.73 7.38 -10.20
C ASP A 99 -8.30 6.94 -9.88
N ARG A 100 -7.35 7.79 -10.26
CA ARG A 100 -5.96 7.67 -9.79
C ARG A 100 -5.90 8.02 -8.32
N PHE A 101 -5.06 7.29 -7.60
CA PHE A 101 -4.66 7.62 -6.24
C PHE A 101 -3.48 8.60 -6.28
N HIS A 102 -3.47 9.52 -5.33
CA HIS A 102 -2.42 10.52 -5.14
C HIS A 102 -1.80 10.32 -3.76
N ALA A 103 -0.48 10.13 -3.73
CA ALA A 103 0.27 10.00 -2.49
C ALA A 103 0.05 11.23 -1.58
N VAL A 104 -0.09 10.97 -0.29
CA VAL A 104 -0.27 11.96 0.76
C VAL A 104 1.08 12.23 1.42
N GLY A 105 1.45 13.52 1.51
CA GLY A 105 2.68 13.95 2.16
C GLY A 105 3.96 13.62 1.37
N ASP A 106 5.09 14.05 1.95
CA ASP A 106 6.42 13.94 1.32
C ASP A 106 7.30 12.84 1.94
N GLU A 107 6.81 12.14 2.96
CA GLU A 107 7.52 11.08 3.69
C GLU A 107 6.65 9.80 3.74
N PRO A 108 7.24 8.61 3.97
CA PRO A 108 6.47 7.40 4.22
C PRO A 108 5.61 7.55 5.48
N ALA A 109 4.42 6.94 5.45
CA ALA A 109 3.52 6.88 6.59
C ALA A 109 3.99 5.90 7.68
N ALA A 110 4.74 4.86 7.32
CA ALA A 110 5.37 3.95 8.28
C ALA A 110 6.74 3.45 7.81
N VAL A 111 7.66 3.38 8.79
CA VAL A 111 9.04 2.90 8.63
C VAL A 111 9.42 2.09 9.87
N SER A 112 10.24 1.05 9.69
CA SER A 112 10.86 0.33 10.80
C SER A 112 12.03 1.16 11.33
N PRO A 113 12.31 1.16 12.64
CA PRO A 113 13.53 1.75 13.18
C PRO A 113 14.78 0.88 12.93
N HIS A 114 14.64 -0.23 12.22
CA HIS A 114 15.73 -1.18 11.95
C HIS A 114 16.01 -1.32 10.46
N GLY A 115 17.23 -1.75 10.14
CA GLY A 115 17.68 -1.91 8.75
C GLY A 115 17.55 -0.61 7.96
N ALA A 116 17.10 -0.71 6.71
CA ALA A 116 16.74 0.47 5.90
C ALA A 116 15.30 0.96 6.12
N GLY A 117 14.60 0.38 7.10
CA GLY A 117 13.29 0.82 7.56
C GLY A 117 12.10 0.15 6.89
N GLY A 118 12.27 -1.03 6.30
CA GLY A 118 11.22 -1.76 5.60
C GLY A 118 9.96 -1.98 6.45
N VAL A 119 8.82 -1.53 5.91
CA VAL A 119 7.46 -1.83 6.37
C VAL A 119 6.62 -1.96 5.10
N ARG A 120 6.27 -3.19 4.75
CA ARG A 120 5.71 -3.51 3.44
C ARG A 120 4.52 -4.47 3.52
N TYR A 121 3.79 -4.56 2.41
CA TYR A 121 2.63 -5.43 2.26
C TYR A 121 1.55 -5.17 3.30
N LEU A 122 1.39 -3.91 3.73
CA LEU A 122 0.32 -3.55 4.66
C LEU A 122 -1.03 -3.93 4.06
N SER A 123 -1.74 -4.79 4.78
CA SER A 123 -3.09 -5.24 4.50
C SER A 123 -3.98 -4.83 5.67
N VAL A 124 -5.03 -4.07 5.36
CA VAL A 124 -6.06 -3.67 6.32
C VAL A 124 -7.29 -4.54 6.11
N VAL A 125 -7.77 -5.14 7.20
CA VAL A 125 -9.00 -5.93 7.22
C VAL A 125 -9.98 -5.26 8.16
N GLU A 126 -11.09 -4.76 7.62
CA GLU A 126 -12.20 -4.23 8.39
C GLU A 126 -12.94 -5.37 9.11
N LEU A 127 -13.22 -5.18 10.40
CA LEU A 127 -13.88 -6.16 11.25
C LEU A 127 -15.36 -5.81 11.42
N THR A 128 -16.19 -6.82 11.66
CA THR A 128 -17.65 -6.63 11.77
C THR A 128 -18.08 -5.81 12.98
N ASP A 129 -17.22 -5.65 13.98
CA ASP A 129 -17.46 -4.79 15.14
C ASP A 129 -17.11 -3.31 14.88
N GLY A 130 -16.58 -2.98 13.70
CA GLY A 130 -16.10 -1.65 13.33
C GLY A 130 -14.62 -1.42 13.65
N GLY A 131 -13.90 -2.44 14.13
CA GLY A 131 -12.46 -2.40 14.31
C GLY A 131 -11.71 -2.69 13.01
N THR A 132 -10.38 -2.64 13.07
CA THR A 132 -9.52 -3.07 11.96
C THR A 132 -8.41 -3.99 12.46
N ARG A 133 -8.05 -4.95 11.61
CA ARG A 133 -6.87 -5.80 11.79
C ARG A 133 -5.86 -5.47 10.71
N LEU A 134 -4.64 -5.13 11.13
CA LEU A 134 -3.52 -4.91 10.23
C LEU A 134 -2.68 -6.16 10.14
N PHE A 135 -2.14 -6.42 8.95
CA PHE A 135 -1.06 -7.37 8.70
C PHE A 135 -0.02 -6.68 7.84
N TYR A 136 1.25 -6.78 8.20
CA TYR A 136 2.34 -6.18 7.44
C TYR A 136 3.65 -6.89 7.77
N GLU A 137 4.63 -6.76 6.88
CA GLU A 137 5.97 -7.24 7.12
C GLU A 137 6.87 -6.07 7.53
N ALA A 138 7.71 -6.24 8.55
CA ALA A 138 8.66 -5.19 8.96
C ALA A 138 10.06 -5.75 9.25
N THR A 139 11.06 -4.91 8.95
CA THR A 139 12.47 -5.21 9.18
C THR A 139 12.78 -5.24 10.67
N ARG A 140 13.47 -6.29 11.12
CA ARG A 140 13.91 -6.51 12.50
C ARG A 140 15.34 -5.99 12.71
N SER A 141 15.75 -5.90 13.97
CA SER A 141 17.09 -5.45 14.37
C SER A 141 18.23 -6.33 13.83
N ASP A 142 17.96 -7.60 13.51
CA ASP A 142 18.90 -8.55 12.91
C ASP A 142 18.89 -8.51 11.36
N GLY A 143 18.11 -7.61 10.76
CA GLY A 143 17.96 -7.46 9.31
C GLY A 143 17.02 -8.47 8.66
N ALA A 144 16.44 -9.41 9.42
CA ALA A 144 15.38 -10.27 8.90
C ALA A 144 14.05 -9.51 8.81
N HIS A 145 13.11 -10.03 8.04
CA HIS A 145 11.75 -9.50 8.01
C HIS A 145 10.77 -10.46 8.69
N GLU A 146 9.82 -9.92 9.43
CA GLU A 146 8.80 -10.69 10.16
C GLU A 146 7.40 -10.17 9.85
N LEU A 147 6.43 -11.08 9.80
CA LEU A 147 5.01 -10.74 9.70
C LEU A 147 4.50 -10.27 11.06
N TYR A 148 4.04 -9.02 11.11
CA TYR A 148 3.37 -8.42 12.25
C TYR A 148 1.88 -8.33 12.01
N THR A 149 1.15 -8.17 13.12
CA THR A 149 -0.28 -7.95 13.06
C THR A 149 -0.78 -7.20 14.28
N GLU A 150 -1.69 -6.26 14.05
CA GLU A 150 -2.21 -5.35 15.06
C GLU A 150 -3.74 -5.35 15.03
N LEU A 151 -4.36 -5.38 16.20
CA LEU A 151 -5.81 -5.20 16.35
C LEU A 151 -6.07 -3.78 16.84
N HIS A 152 -6.82 -3.02 16.05
CA HIS A 152 -7.30 -1.69 16.39
C HIS A 152 -8.80 -1.79 16.65
N PRO A 153 -9.26 -1.62 17.91
CA PRO A 153 -10.68 -1.68 18.23
C PRO A 153 -11.45 -0.53 17.57
N PRO A 154 -12.79 -0.62 17.46
CA PRO A 154 -13.60 0.45 16.91
C PRO A 154 -13.33 1.76 17.66
N THR A 155 -12.90 2.79 16.95
CA THR A 155 -12.75 4.13 17.53
C THR A 155 -14.09 4.85 17.47
N SER A 156 -14.45 5.58 18.54
CA SER A 156 -15.61 6.49 18.52
C SER A 156 -15.38 7.71 17.61
N ASP A 157 -14.19 7.82 17.02
CA ASP A 157 -13.77 8.89 16.11
C ASP A 157 -13.56 8.30 14.70
N THR A 158 -14.27 8.84 13.72
CA THR A 158 -14.42 8.30 12.35
C THR A 158 -13.20 8.50 11.44
N ALA A 159 -12.04 8.86 11.98
CA ALA A 159 -10.80 8.89 11.24
C ALA A 159 -9.96 7.70 11.71
N VAL A 160 -9.58 6.83 10.77
CA VAL A 160 -8.52 5.84 11.00
C VAL A 160 -7.25 6.65 11.30
N ASP A 161 -6.98 6.92 12.59
CA ASP A 161 -5.71 7.46 13.06
C ASP A 161 -4.68 6.35 12.90
N PHE A 162 -4.25 6.11 11.66
CA PHE A 162 -3.10 5.27 11.38
C PHE A 162 -1.89 5.96 11.99
N ARG A 163 -1.60 5.60 13.24
CA ARG A 163 -0.30 5.88 13.84
C ARG A 163 0.65 4.84 13.27
N PRO A 164 1.81 5.24 12.73
CA PRO A 164 2.83 4.29 12.33
C PRO A 164 3.06 3.31 13.49
N PRO A 165 3.20 2.00 13.22
CA PRO A 165 3.61 1.06 14.23
C PRO A 165 4.87 1.61 14.89
N ALA A 166 4.77 2.02 16.16
CA ALA A 166 5.98 2.04 16.97
C ALA A 166 6.42 0.58 16.97
N ALA A 167 7.53 0.26 16.33
CA ALA A 167 8.08 -1.09 16.39
C ALA A 167 8.26 -1.42 17.87
N ARG A 168 7.26 -2.12 18.43
CA ARG A 168 7.26 -2.44 19.84
C ARG A 168 8.33 -3.49 19.97
N GLN A 169 9.43 -3.12 20.65
CA GLN A 169 10.37 -4.09 21.17
C GLN A 169 9.55 -5.12 21.95
N LYS A 170 9.53 -6.36 21.49
CA LYS A 170 9.14 -7.46 22.38
C LYS A 170 10.21 -7.54 23.47
N LEU A 171 9.75 -7.57 24.72
CA LEU A 171 10.54 -7.93 25.90
C LEU A 171 11.15 -9.32 25.73
#